data_AF-A0A9X4LPE4-F1
#
_entry.id   AF-A0A9X4LPE4-F1
#
_cell.length_a   1.000
_cell.length_b   1.000
_cell.length_c   1.000
_cell.angle_alpha   90.00
_cell.angle_beta   90.00
_cell.angle_gamma   90.00
#
_symmetry.space_group_name_H-M   'P 1'
#
loop_
_entity.id
_entity.type
_entity.pdbx_description
1 polymer ?
#
loop_
_entity_poly.entity_id
_entity_poly.type
_entity_poly.pdbx_seq_one_letter_code
_entity_poly.pdbx_strand_id
1 'polypeptide(L)'
;MSDDGWDIAPPPFNADNALLALKRFLRDQQVLAERSEGWMLNGQLVIQLGVDGGAVQARLARRPARTPEWDGFTLKSAPDSRKLQDEIKRRLMRWKGDE
;
A
#
# COMPACT_ATOMS: atom_id res chain seq x y z
N MET A 1 -36.20 30.59 -4.35
CA MET A 1 -36.55 29.20 -4.74
C MET A 1 -35.49 28.77 -5.74
N SER A 2 -34.62 27.79 -5.56
CA SER A 2 -34.19 27.00 -4.40
C SER A 2 -32.72 26.67 -4.72
N ASP A 3 -31.83 26.87 -3.76
CA ASP A 3 -30.42 26.49 -3.90
C ASP A 3 -30.36 24.97 -3.69
N ASP A 4 -30.50 24.21 -4.78
CA ASP A 4 -30.39 22.74 -4.77
C ASP A 4 -28.90 22.38 -4.69
N GLY A 5 -28.34 22.61 -3.51
CA GLY A 5 -26.98 22.21 -3.15
C GLY A 5 -26.94 20.69 -3.09
N TRP A 6 -26.35 20.08 -4.12
CA TRP A 6 -26.04 18.66 -4.21
C TRP A 6 -25.15 18.21 -3.04
N ASP A 7 -25.78 17.85 -1.92
CA ASP A 7 -25.14 17.34 -0.70
C ASP A 7 -24.71 15.88 -0.87
N ILE A 8 -23.94 15.60 -1.93
CA ILE A 8 -23.29 14.31 -2.13
C ILE A 8 -22.00 14.32 -1.32
N ALA A 9 -22.11 14.00 -0.03
CA ALA A 9 -20.95 13.63 0.76
C ALA A 9 -20.24 12.44 0.07
N PRO A 10 -18.91 12.49 -0.12
CA PRO A 10 -18.20 11.38 -0.73
C PRO A 10 -18.41 10.11 0.11
N PRO A 11 -18.52 8.93 -0.54
CA PRO A 11 -18.72 7.70 0.18
C PRO A 11 -17.58 7.47 1.19
N PRO A 12 -17.87 6.83 2.33
CA PRO A 12 -16.84 6.53 3.32
C PRO A 12 -15.73 5.67 2.70
N PHE A 13 -14.51 5.82 3.24
CA PHE A 13 -13.38 5.02 2.80
C PHE A 13 -13.65 3.52 2.98
N ASN A 14 -13.54 2.76 1.90
CA ASN A 14 -13.71 1.31 1.92
C ASN A 14 -12.34 0.63 1.91
N ALA A 15 -11.91 0.12 3.06
CA ALA A 15 -10.59 -0.47 3.24
C ALA A 15 -10.40 -1.77 2.42
N ASP A 16 -11.42 -2.61 2.28
CA ASP A 16 -11.33 -3.85 1.50
C ASP A 16 -11.09 -3.56 0.02
N ASN A 17 -11.85 -2.62 -0.55
CA ASN A 17 -11.66 -2.18 -1.93
C ASN A 17 -10.30 -1.49 -2.11
N ALA A 18 -9.85 -0.70 -1.13
CA ALA A 18 -8.53 -0.09 -1.15
C ALA A 18 -7.42 -1.15 -1.09
N LEU A 19 -7.55 -2.18 -0.26
CA LEU A 19 -6.61 -3.30 -0.18
C LEU A 19 -6.54 -4.05 -1.52
N LEU A 20 -7.69 -4.35 -2.14
CA LEU A 20 -7.76 -5.01 -3.44
C LEU A 20 -7.08 -4.19 -4.53
N ALA A 21 -7.33 -2.88 -4.57
CA ALA A 21 -6.68 -1.97 -5.50
C ALA A 21 -5.16 -1.90 -5.27
N LEU A 22 -4.72 -1.85 -4.01
CA LEU A 22 -3.30 -1.83 -3.65
C LEU A 22 -2.60 -3.15 -4.02
N LYS A 23 -3.25 -4.30 -3.79
CA LYS A 23 -2.74 -5.61 -4.24
C LYS A 23 -2.60 -5.66 -5.77
N ARG A 24 -3.56 -5.14 -6.54
CA ARG A 24 -3.46 -5.06 -8.01
C ARG A 24 -2.26 -4.22 -8.44
N PHE A 25 -2.12 -3.02 -7.87
CA PHE A 25 -0.96 -2.16 -8.10
C PHE A 25 0.38 -2.85 -7.81
N LEU A 26 0.45 -3.67 -6.76
CA LEU A 26 1.65 -4.44 -6.43
C LEU A 26 1.93 -5.59 -7.40
N ARG A 27 0.91 -6.23 -7.97
CA ARG A 27 1.10 -7.21 -9.06
C ARG A 27 1.69 -6.57 -10.32
N ASP A 28 1.37 -5.30 -10.55
CA ASP A 28 1.93 -4.55 -11.68
C ASP A 28 3.43 -4.24 -11.49
N GLN A 29 3.96 -4.37 -10.25
CA GLN A 29 5.39 -4.27 -9.97
C GLN A 29 6.07 -5.63 -10.24
N GLN A 30 6.52 -5.85 -11.48
CA GLN A 30 7.05 -7.15 -11.94
C GLN A 30 8.23 -7.73 -11.12
N VAL A 31 8.92 -6.90 -10.34
CA VAL A 31 10.03 -7.32 -9.46
C VAL A 31 9.54 -7.95 -8.15
N LEU A 32 8.25 -7.82 -7.82
CA LEU A 32 7.65 -8.36 -6.62
C LEU A 32 6.97 -9.70 -6.89
N ALA A 33 7.12 -10.63 -5.95
CA ALA A 33 6.38 -11.89 -5.90
C ALA A 33 5.38 -11.89 -4.75
N GLU A 34 4.11 -12.18 -5.04
CA GLU A 34 3.07 -12.36 -4.02
C GLU A 34 3.24 -13.73 -3.31
N ARG A 35 3.16 -13.72 -1.98
CA ARG A 35 3.18 -14.89 -1.09
C ARG A 35 2.11 -14.73 -0.01
N SER A 36 1.81 -15.82 0.71
CA SER A 36 0.82 -15.80 1.79
C SER A 36 1.16 -14.79 2.89
N GLU A 37 2.44 -14.59 3.17
CA GLU A 37 2.96 -13.69 4.21
C GLU A 37 3.12 -12.23 3.77
N GLY A 38 3.00 -11.94 2.46
CA GLY A 38 3.17 -10.60 1.88
C GLY A 38 3.85 -10.61 0.51
N TRP A 39 4.57 -9.55 0.19
CA TRP A 39 5.26 -9.37 -1.09
C TRP A 39 6.76 -9.46 -0.92
N MET A 40 7.40 -10.23 -1.79
CA MET A 40 8.82 -10.49 -1.74
C MET A 40 9.56 -9.83 -2.90
N LEU A 41 10.76 -9.32 -2.62
CA LEU A 41 11.74 -8.87 -3.61
C LEU A 41 12.96 -9.78 -3.48
N ASN A 42 13.37 -10.44 -4.56
CA ASN A 42 14.53 -11.34 -4.57
C ASN A 42 14.55 -12.36 -3.40
N GLY A 43 13.37 -12.88 -3.02
CA GLY A 43 13.23 -13.85 -1.93
C GLY A 43 13.15 -13.25 -0.51
N GLN A 44 13.17 -11.93 -0.38
CA GLN A 44 13.08 -11.22 0.91
C GLN A 44 11.72 -10.55 1.05
N LEU A 45 11.05 -10.74 2.19
CA LEU A 45 9.77 -10.11 2.49
C LEU A 45 9.95 -8.59 2.66
N VAL A 46 9.30 -7.79 1.81
CA VAL A 46 9.48 -6.33 1.79
C VAL A 46 8.20 -5.54 2.01
N ILE A 47 7.02 -6.13 1.80
CA ILE A 47 5.73 -5.47 2.01
C ILE A 47 4.74 -6.44 2.66
N GLN A 48 4.05 -6.00 3.70
CA GLN A 48 2.90 -6.70 4.28
C GLN A 48 1.69 -5.78 4.22
N LEU A 49 0.52 -6.34 3.88
CA LEU A 49 -0.75 -5.62 3.82
C LEU A 49 -1.82 -6.37 4.60
N GLY A 50 -2.67 -5.64 5.31
CA GLY A 50 -3.84 -6.16 5.99
C GLY A 50 -4.92 -5.11 6.17
N VAL A 51 -6.12 -5.52 6.55
CA VAL A 51 -7.18 -4.60 7.00
C VAL A 51 -7.30 -4.76 8.50
N ASP A 52 -7.38 -3.62 9.20
CA ASP A 52 -7.62 -3.56 10.64
C ASP A 52 -8.47 -2.32 10.95
N GLY A 53 -9.56 -2.50 11.71
CA GLY A 53 -10.42 -1.41 12.15
C GLY A 53 -10.97 -0.50 11.04
N GLY A 54 -11.23 -1.04 9.84
CA GLY A 54 -11.73 -0.25 8.70
C GLY A 54 -10.66 0.60 8.00
N ALA A 55 -9.38 0.33 8.26
CA ALA A 55 -8.24 0.94 7.57
C ALA A 55 -7.36 -0.16 6.94
N VAL A 56 -6.60 0.20 5.90
CA VAL A 56 -5.53 -0.70 5.41
C VAL A 56 -4.28 -0.43 6.22
N GLN A 57 -3.74 -1.45 6.86
CA GLN A 57 -2.42 -1.44 7.48
C GLN A 57 -1.41 -1.97 6.47
N ALA A 58 -0.37 -1.19 6.23
CA ALA A 58 0.76 -1.60 5.42
C ALA A 58 2.04 -1.50 6.24
N ARG A 59 2.95 -2.45 6.02
CA ARG A 59 4.32 -2.41 6.55
C ARG A 59 5.27 -2.54 5.38
N LEU A 60 6.19 -1.59 5.25
CA LEU A 60 7.24 -1.63 4.23
C LEU A 60 8.58 -1.81 4.94
N ALA A 61 9.39 -2.75 4.46
CA ALA A 61 10.76 -2.89 4.93
C ALA A 61 11.53 -1.59 4.68
N ARG A 62 12.50 -1.22 5.52
CA ARG A 62 13.42 -0.10 5.25
C ARG A 62 14.44 -0.46 4.17
N ARG A 63 14.95 -1.68 4.23
CA ARG A 63 15.81 -2.33 3.24
C ARG A 63 15.43 -3.81 3.11
N PRO A 64 15.63 -4.44 1.93
CA PRO A 64 15.48 -5.87 1.77
C PRO A 64 16.48 -6.61 2.67
N ALA A 65 15.95 -7.47 3.54
CA ALA A 65 16.74 -8.25 4.49
C ALA A 65 15.97 -9.49 4.92
N ARG A 66 16.67 -10.49 5.48
CA ARG A 66 16.03 -11.68 6.09
C ARG A 66 15.18 -11.34 7.31
N THR A 67 15.58 -10.32 8.07
CA THR A 67 14.82 -9.77 9.20
C THR A 67 14.79 -8.25 9.04
N PRO A 68 13.85 -7.72 8.25
CA PRO A 68 13.82 -6.30 7.94
C PRO A 68 13.27 -5.48 9.12
N GLU A 69 13.78 -4.25 9.24
CA GLU A 69 13.11 -3.21 9.99
C GLU A 69 11.93 -2.67 9.18
N TRP A 70 10.82 -2.38 9.85
CA TRP A 70 9.55 -2.02 9.21
C TRP A 70 9.18 -0.57 9.49
N ASP A 71 8.68 0.11 8.46
CA ASP A 71 7.90 1.33 8.61
C ASP A 71 6.42 1.01 8.40
N GLY A 72 5.57 1.47 9.32
CA GLY A 72 4.13 1.26 9.30
C GLY A 72 3.39 2.41 8.62
N PHE A 73 2.35 2.07 7.87
CA PHE A 73 1.46 3.01 7.19
C PHE A 73 0.01 2.60 7.45
N THR A 74 -0.84 3.55 7.80
CA THR A 74 -2.28 3.34 7.98
C THR A 74 -3.03 4.18 6.98
N LEU A 75 -3.82 3.53 6.14
CA LEU A 75 -4.56 4.17 5.05
C LEU A 75 -6.03 4.26 5.46
N LYS A 76 -6.52 5.49 5.59
CA LYS A 76 -7.92 5.79 5.93
C LYS A 76 -8.60 6.62 4.84
N SER A 77 -7.90 6.87 3.74
CA SER A 77 -8.35 7.74 2.66
C SER A 77 -7.64 7.44 1.35
N ALA A 78 -8.20 7.90 0.22
CA ALA A 78 -7.56 7.77 -1.09
C ALA A 78 -6.20 8.50 -1.20
N PRO A 79 -6.00 9.69 -0.61
CA PRO A 79 -4.68 10.32 -0.54
C PRO A 79 -3.61 9.45 0.16
N ASP A 80 -3.97 8.73 1.23
CA ASP A 80 -3.02 7.84 1.92
C ASP A 80 -2.58 6.70 0.99
N SER A 81 -3.51 6.14 0.22
CA SER A 81 -3.20 5.11 -0.78
C SER A 81 -2.22 5.61 -1.85
N ARG A 82 -2.38 6.84 -2.35
CA ARG A 82 -1.47 7.43 -3.34
C ARG A 82 -0.08 7.67 -2.76
N LYS A 83 0.01 8.24 -1.56
CA LYS A 83 1.28 8.43 -0.84
C LYS A 83 2.02 7.12 -0.63
N LEU A 84 1.29 6.05 -0.25
CA LEU A 84 1.89 4.73 -0.10
C LEU A 84 2.41 4.20 -1.43
N GLN A 85 1.64 4.30 -2.52
CA GLN A 85 2.08 3.85 -3.84
C GLN A 85 3.36 4.57 -4.30
N ASP A 86 3.45 5.88 -4.08
CA ASP A 86 4.65 6.67 -4.39
C ASP A 86 5.85 6.24 -3.54
N GLU A 87 5.64 5.97 -2.26
CA GLU A 87 6.68 5.46 -1.37
C GLU A 87 7.16 4.07 -1.77
N ILE A 88 6.26 3.17 -2.17
CA ILE A 88 6.61 1.83 -2.68
C ILE A 88 7.49 1.95 -3.91
N LYS A 89 7.10 2.79 -4.89
CA LYS A 89 7.92 3.04 -6.09
C LYS A 89 9.30 3.59 -5.72
N ARG A 90 9.35 4.58 -4.82
CA ARG A 90 10.62 5.17 -4.34
C ARG A 90 11.53 4.13 -3.71
N ARG A 91 10.99 3.26 -2.86
CA ARG A 91 11.77 2.19 -2.20
C ARG A 91 12.26 1.15 -3.19
N LEU A 92 11.40 0.68 -4.10
CA LEU A 92 11.81 -0.26 -5.14
C LEU A 92 12.94 0.30 -6.01
N MET A 93 12.87 1.58 -6.40
CA MET A 93 13.96 2.25 -7.14
C MET A 93 15.24 2.33 -6.30
N ARG A 94 15.13 2.71 -5.02
CA ARG A 94 16.27 2.82 -4.11
C ARG A 94 16.95 1.47 -3.90
N TRP A 95 16.19 0.41 -3.65
CA TRP A 95 16.74 -0.92 -3.39
C TRP A 95 17.39 -1.53 -4.62
N LYS A 96 16.90 -1.20 -5.83
CA LYS A 96 17.55 -1.59 -7.08
C LYS A 96 18.93 -0.93 -7.27
N GLY A 97 19.13 0.27 -6.72
CA GLY A 97 20.41 0.98 -6.82
C GLY A 97 21.44 0.62 -5.73
N ASP A 98 21.05 -0.19 -4.76
CA ASP A 98 21.91 -0.70 -3.67
C ASP A 98 22.53 -2.08 -4.00
N GLU A 99 22.17 -2.65 -5.17
CA GLU A 99 22.77 -3.86 -5.78
C GLU A 99 23.86 -3.47 -6.79
#